data_AF-A0A3N5NXV9-F1
#
_entry.id   AF-A0A3N5NXV9-F1
#
_cell.length_a   1.000
_cell.length_b   1.000
_cell.length_c   1.000
_cell.angle_alpha   90.00
_cell.angle_beta   90.00
_cell.angle_gamma   90.00
#
_symmetry.space_group_name_H-M   'P 1'
#
loop_
_entity.id
_entity.type
_entity.pdbx_description
1 polymer ?
#
loop_
_entity_poly.entity_id
_entity_poly.type
_entity_poly.pdbx_seq_one_letter_code
_entity_poly.pdbx_strand_id
1 'polypeptide(L)'
;MTALAHRLSHLETSGLIRLARVEPDLEYLFRHNLVQQAAYGSLLDADRKRLHLAVGQALEEIFADRLDELAASLARHFKEAGEDQQALAYY
;
A
#
# COMPACT_ATOMS: atom_id res chain seq x y z
N MET A 1 2.53 9.56 21.83
CA MET A 1 1.78 9.02 20.67
C MET A 1 2.70 9.08 19.46
N THR A 2 2.77 8.02 18.65
CA THR A 2 3.73 7.92 17.54
C THR A 2 3.43 8.93 16.43
N ALA A 3 4.45 9.40 15.70
CA ALA A 3 4.29 10.37 14.62
C ALA A 3 3.33 9.88 13.51
N LEU A 4 3.25 8.55 13.32
CA LEU A 4 2.34 7.92 12.36
C LEU A 4 0.86 8.10 12.74
N ALA A 5 0.50 7.80 13.99
CA ALA A 5 -0.89 7.94 14.46
C ALA A 5 -1.39 9.39 14.32
N HIS A 6 -0.52 10.37 14.60
CA HIS A 6 -0.86 11.78 14.42
C HIS A 6 -1.11 12.14 12.94
N ARG A 7 -0.28 11.65 12.02
CA ARG A 7 -0.47 11.89 10.58
C ARG A 7 -1.74 11.23 10.05
N LEU A 8 -2.05 10.00 10.46
CA LEU A 8 -3.28 9.31 10.09
C LEU A 8 -4.52 10.05 10.60
N SER A 9 -4.50 10.50 11.86
CA SER A 9 -5.58 11.31 12.43
C SER A 9 -5.77 12.64 11.67
N HIS A 10 -4.68 13.28 11.25
CA HIS A 10 -4.77 14.49 10.43
C HIS A 10 -5.39 14.22 9.04
N LEU A 11 -5.01 13.12 8.37
CA LEU A 11 -5.59 12.73 7.09
C LEU A 11 -7.08 12.34 7.21
N GLU A 12 -7.48 11.74 8.33
CA GLU A 12 -8.87 11.38 8.60
C GLU A 12 -9.73 12.62 8.88
N THR A 13 -9.26 13.52 9.75
CA THR A 13 -9.97 14.76 10.10
C THR A 13 -10.08 15.73 8.92
N SER A 14 -9.13 15.73 8.00
CA SER A 14 -9.20 16.48 6.73
C SER A 14 -10.07 15.81 5.66
N GLY A 15 -10.61 14.62 5.93
CA GLY A 15 -11.54 13.91 5.04
C GLY A 15 -10.88 13.15 3.89
N LEU A 16 -9.55 13.05 3.84
CA LEU A 16 -8.83 12.37 2.75
C LEU A 16 -8.92 10.85 2.85
N ILE A 17 -8.88 10.33 4.08
CA ILE A 17 -9.05 8.91 4.39
C ILE A 17 -10.22 8.71 5.36
N ARG A 18 -10.57 7.44 5.59
CA ARG A 18 -11.50 7.00 6.63
C ARG A 18 -10.99 5.70 7.25
N LEU A 19 -11.21 5.54 8.55
CA LEU A 19 -11.11 4.24 9.20
C LEU A 19 -12.12 3.26 8.56
N ALA A 20 -11.63 2.10 8.15
CA ALA A 20 -12.44 1.04 7.53
C ALA A 20 -12.62 -0.16 8.45
N ARG A 21 -11.57 -0.51 9.20
CA ARG A 21 -11.55 -1.64 10.12
C ARG A 21 -10.56 -1.35 11.25
N VAL A 22 -10.86 -1.85 12.44
CA VAL A 22 -9.94 -1.82 13.60
C VAL A 22 -9.44 -3.22 13.93
N GLU A 23 -10.28 -4.23 13.76
CA GLU A 23 -9.97 -5.63 14.09
C GLU A 23 -10.28 -6.58 12.91
N PRO A 24 -9.46 -7.64 12.71
CA PRO A 24 -8.25 -7.96 13.49
C PRO A 24 -7.09 -6.99 13.22
N ASP A 25 -7.11 -6.31 12.08
CA ASP A 25 -6.09 -5.36 11.66
C ASP A 25 -6.68 -3.95 11.45
N LEU A 26 -5.87 -2.94 11.74
CA LEU A 26 -6.23 -1.54 11.54
C LEU A 26 -6.11 -1.16 10.06
N GLU A 27 -7.24 -0.90 9.42
CA GLU A 27 -7.32 -0.56 8.00
C GLU A 27 -7.87 0.85 7.80
N TYR A 28 -7.21 1.62 6.93
CA TYR A 28 -7.70 2.89 6.42
C TYR A 28 -7.90 2.81 4.91
N LEU A 29 -8.95 3.47 4.43
CA LEU A 29 -9.22 3.60 2.99
C LEU A 29 -9.23 5.08 2.60
N PHE A 30 -8.80 5.36 1.36
CA PHE A 30 -9.09 6.66 0.75
C PHE A 30 -10.60 6.88 0.71
N ARG A 31 -11.04 8.11 1.04
CA ARG A 31 -12.47 8.41 1.06
C ARG A 31 -13.09 8.34 -0.33
N HIS A 32 -12.35 8.82 -1.33
CA HIS A 32 -12.76 8.84 -2.74
C HIS A 32 -11.60 8.38 -3.63
N ASN A 33 -11.92 7.66 -4.70
CA ASN A 33 -10.93 7.22 -5.68
C ASN A 33 -10.17 8.41 -6.32
N LEU A 34 -10.83 9.55 -6.53
CA LEU A 34 -10.18 10.77 -7.03
C LEU A 34 -9.07 11.28 -6.09
N VAL A 35 -9.24 11.17 -4.76
CA VAL A 35 -8.20 11.55 -3.80
C VAL A 35 -7.01 10.61 -3.92
N GLN A 36 -7.26 9.31 -4.04
CA GLN A 36 -6.21 8.30 -4.26
C GLN A 36 -5.45 8.60 -5.55
N GLN A 37 -6.16 8.85 -6.66
CA GLN A 37 -5.56 9.16 -7.96
C GLN A 37 -4.72 10.44 -7.90
N ALA A 38 -5.23 11.51 -7.27
CA ALA A 38 -4.50 12.77 -7.14
C ALA A 38 -3.24 12.62 -6.29
N ALA A 39 -3.34 11.96 -5.12
CA ALA A 39 -2.18 11.70 -4.27
C ALA A 39 -1.14 10.83 -4.99
N TYR A 40 -1.59 9.75 -5.62
CA TYR A 40 -0.72 8.83 -6.36
C TYR A 40 -0.05 9.51 -7.57
N GLY A 41 -0.80 10.33 -8.31
CA GLY A 41 -0.29 11.10 -9.46
C GLY A 41 0.64 12.26 -9.10
N SER A 42 0.63 12.72 -7.85
CA SER A 42 1.57 13.75 -7.36
C SER A 42 2.97 13.21 -7.03
N LEU A 43 3.14 11.89 -6.98
CA LEU A 43 4.42 11.25 -6.69
C LEU A 43 5.31 11.22 -7.93
N LEU A 44 6.62 11.39 -7.72
CA LEU A 44 7.61 11.12 -8.76
C LEU A 44 7.61 9.63 -9.11
N ASP A 45 7.92 9.29 -10.35
CA ASP A 45 7.98 7.89 -10.82
C ASP A 45 8.93 7.04 -9.96
N ALA A 46 10.10 7.59 -9.60
CA ALA A 46 11.07 6.93 -8.73
C ALA A 46 10.52 6.67 -7.32
N ASP A 47 9.75 7.61 -6.75
CA ASP A 47 9.11 7.41 -5.45
C ASP A 47 7.99 6.38 -5.51
N ARG A 48 7.19 6.36 -6.60
CA ARG A 48 6.17 5.33 -6.82
C ARG A 48 6.81 3.94 -6.83
N LYS A 49 7.84 3.74 -7.64
CA LYS A 49 8.57 2.45 -7.73
C LYS A 49 9.12 2.02 -6.37
N ARG A 50 9.79 2.94 -5.66
CA ARG A 50 10.35 2.67 -4.33
C ARG A 50 9.29 2.30 -3.31
N LEU A 51 8.15 2.99 -3.29
CA LEU A 51 7.03 2.66 -2.39
C LEU A 51 6.38 1.32 -2.76
N HIS A 52 6.22 1.03 -4.05
CA HIS A 52 5.71 -0.27 -4.49
C HIS A 52 6.62 -1.43 -4.09
N LEU A 53 7.94 -1.28 -4.24
CA LEU A 53 8.92 -2.26 -3.79
C LEU A 53 8.83 -2.51 -2.29
N ALA A 54 8.82 -1.43 -1.50
CA ALA A 54 8.76 -1.52 -0.03
C ALA A 54 7.47 -2.22 0.45
N VAL A 55 6.34 -1.96 -0.22
CA VAL A 55 5.08 -2.66 0.10
C VAL A 55 5.14 -4.13 -0.29
N GLY A 56 5.66 -4.47 -1.48
CA GLY A 56 5.81 -5.87 -1.90
C GLY A 56 6.65 -6.69 -0.92
N GLN A 57 7.83 -6.16 -0.55
CA GLN A 57 8.73 -6.79 0.41
C GLN A 57 8.10 -6.94 1.81
N ALA A 58 7.40 -5.90 2.29
CA ALA A 58 6.73 -5.97 3.58
C ALA A 58 5.59 -7.01 3.57
N LEU A 59 4.85 -7.14 2.47
CA LEU A 59 3.82 -8.16 2.33
C LEU A 59 4.42 -9.58 2.31
N GLU A 60 5.54 -9.78 1.60
CA GLU A 60 6.27 -11.06 1.61
C GLU A 60 6.73 -11.44 3.02
N GLU A 61 7.27 -10.48 3.78
CA GLU A 61 7.81 -10.71 5.12
C GLU A 61 6.70 -10.98 6.15
N ILE A 62 5.65 -10.14 6.17
CA ILE A 62 4.58 -10.20 7.19
C ILE A 62 3.66 -11.40 6.97
N PHE A 63 3.40 -11.78 5.71
CA PHE A 63 2.45 -12.83 5.34
C PHE A 63 3.13 -14.03 4.67
N ALA A 64 4.36 -14.34 5.10
CA ALA A 64 5.18 -15.42 4.54
C ALA A 64 4.48 -16.80 4.51
N ASP A 65 3.50 -17.02 5.39
CA ASP A 65 2.70 -18.25 5.49
C ASP A 65 1.48 -18.28 4.56
N ARG A 66 1.13 -17.15 3.93
CA ARG A 66 -0.08 -16.99 3.09
C ARG A 66 0.18 -16.22 1.80
N LEU A 67 1.38 -16.37 1.23
CA LEU A 67 1.78 -15.67 0.00
C LEU A 67 0.85 -15.99 -1.19
N ASP A 68 0.35 -17.23 -1.29
CA ASP A 68 -0.57 -17.63 -2.36
C ASP A 68 -1.87 -16.84 -2.34
N GLU A 69 -2.38 -16.45 -1.16
CA GLU A 69 -3.58 -15.61 -1.02
C GLU A 69 -3.32 -14.18 -1.51
N LEU A 70 -2.07 -13.73 -1.48
CA LEU A 70 -1.63 -12.39 -1.84
C LEU A 70 -0.94 -12.31 -3.21
N ALA A 71 -0.82 -13.42 -3.94
CA ALA A 71 -0.02 -13.53 -5.17
C ALA A 71 -0.35 -12.42 -6.19
N ALA A 72 -1.63 -12.18 -6.48
CA ALA A 72 -2.04 -11.11 -7.40
C ALA A 72 -1.62 -9.70 -6.91
N SER A 73 -1.64 -9.45 -5.60
CA SER A 73 -1.17 -8.19 -5.02
C SER A 73 0.35 -8.07 -5.08
N LEU A 74 1.08 -9.14 -4.75
CA LEU A 74 2.54 -9.21 -4.82
C LEU A 74 3.03 -8.99 -6.26
N ALA A 75 2.45 -9.71 -7.23
CA ALA A 75 2.74 -9.54 -8.65
C ALA A 75 2.57 -8.07 -9.09
N ARG A 76 1.45 -7.44 -8.71
CA ARG A 76 1.21 -6.01 -9.01
C ARG A 76 2.25 -5.10 -8.36
N HIS A 77 2.58 -5.31 -7.08
CA HIS A 77 3.54 -4.46 -6.38
C HIS A 77 4.94 -4.56 -6.97
N PHE A 78 5.43 -5.77 -7.27
CA PHE A 78 6.73 -5.93 -7.93
C PHE A 78 6.72 -5.40 -9.36
N LYS A 79 5.63 -5.60 -10.11
CA LYS A 79 5.51 -5.07 -11.47
C LYS A 79 5.59 -3.54 -11.50
N GLU A 80 4.83 -2.86 -10.63
CA GLU A 80 4.85 -1.40 -10.52
C GLU A 80 6.17 -0.87 -9.95
N ALA A 81 6.94 -1.70 -9.24
CA ALA A 81 8.30 -1.38 -8.81
C ALA A 81 9.35 -1.50 -9.94
N GLY A 82 9.03 -2.21 -11.02
CA GLY A 82 9.98 -2.56 -12.08
C GLY A 82 10.72 -3.88 -11.86
N GLU A 83 10.33 -4.66 -10.84
CA GLU A 83 10.93 -5.96 -10.50
C GLU A 83 10.22 -7.09 -11.25
N ASP A 84 10.36 -7.11 -12.58
CA ASP A 84 9.62 -8.02 -13.46
C ASP A 84 9.85 -9.51 -13.14
N GLN A 85 11.07 -9.89 -12.74
CA GLN A 85 11.37 -11.27 -12.38
C GLN A 85 10.67 -11.69 -11.09
N GLN A 86 10.60 -10.82 -10.08
CA GLN A 86 9.85 -11.11 -8.85
C GLN A 86 8.35 -11.15 -9.13
N ALA A 87 7.83 -10.23 -9.96
CA ALA A 87 6.42 -10.22 -10.34
C ALA A 87 5.99 -11.52 -11.01
N LEU A 88 6.84 -12.08 -11.89
CA LEU A 88 6.60 -13.36 -12.57
C LEU A 88 6.49 -14.55 -11.63
N ALA A 89 7.11 -14.51 -10.45
CA ALA A 89 6.99 -15.59 -9.47
C ALA A 89 5.59 -15.67 -8.84
N TYR A 90 4.74 -14.65 -9.02
CA TYR A 90 3.43 -14.51 -8.41
C TYR A 90 2.26 -14.43 -9.41
N TYR A 91 2.50 -14.64 -10.71
CA TYR A 91 1.45 -14.83 -11.72
C TYR A 91 1.09 -16.31 -11.87
#